data_AF-A0A9D8Z5L3-F1
#
_entry.id   AF-A0A9D8Z5L3-F1
#
_cell.length_a   1.000
_cell.length_b   1.000
_cell.length_c   1.000
_cell.angle_alpha   90.00
_cell.angle_beta   90.00
_cell.angle_gamma   90.00
#
_symmetry.space_group_name_H-M   'P 1'
#
loop_
_entity.id
_entity.type
_entity.pdbx_description
1 polymer ?
#
loop_
_entity_poly.entity_id
_entity_poly.type
_entity_poly.pdbx_seq_one_letter_code
_entity_poly.pdbx_strand_id
1 'polypeptide(L)'
;MKGRWISALALGIATFVITAYFAAISPPEAAHPVPGDMRDTIVAFEMVTNEEQLAAVIGESRTEYAELREAIDLINRADFLYMTVYSLFIAVFFWAVAGVRDDRSWLAGCALALLAGLADLRETTVLLELTQDGADTGELIPALVLGTWVKWFALGIAAALAGVAMFTTKSMPVLRWLGVAAGAAALTLTVAAYFYQVAFPQFMALGIFLVWLLQAVYAFRAMRTAA
;
A
#
# COMPACT_ATOMS: atom_id res chain seq x y z
N MET A 1 16.72 12.28 -18.37
CA MET A 1 16.04 10.98 -18.14
C MET A 1 16.64 10.20 -16.97
N LYS A 2 17.97 9.98 -16.92
CA LYS A 2 18.66 9.27 -15.82
C LYS A 2 18.28 9.74 -14.40
N GLY A 3 18.15 11.05 -14.17
CA GLY A 3 17.76 11.61 -12.87
C GLY A 3 16.40 11.14 -12.35
N ARG A 4 15.43 10.88 -13.23
CA ARG A 4 14.11 10.37 -12.82
C ARG A 4 14.19 8.92 -12.31
N TRP A 5 15.01 8.08 -12.96
CA TRP A 5 15.24 6.71 -12.50
C TRP A 5 16.02 6.65 -11.18
N ILE A 6 16.99 7.55 -10.98
CA ILE A 6 17.67 7.71 -9.68
C ILE A 6 16.66 8.06 -8.58
N SER A 7 15.79 9.02 -8.86
CA SER A 7 14.76 9.46 -7.91
C SER A 7 13.78 8.34 -7.57
N ALA A 8 13.28 7.61 -8.58
CA ALA A 8 12.43 6.44 -8.36
C ALA A 8 13.12 5.36 -7.52
N LEU A 9 14.40 5.06 -7.80
CA LEU A 9 15.15 4.08 -7.03
C LEU A 9 15.34 4.52 -5.57
N ALA A 10 15.72 5.78 -5.34
CA ALA A 10 15.91 6.31 -3.99
C ALA A 10 14.62 6.28 -3.18
N LEU A 11 13.50 6.69 -3.78
CA LEU A 11 12.18 6.63 -3.15
C LEU A 11 11.74 5.19 -2.88
N GLY A 12 11.97 4.27 -3.82
CA GLY A 12 11.68 2.84 -3.61
C GLY A 12 12.49 2.24 -2.46
N ILE A 13 13.78 2.57 -2.34
CA ILE A 13 14.61 2.17 -1.19
C ILE A 13 14.03 2.75 0.11
N ALA A 14 13.66 4.03 0.13
CA ALA A 14 13.05 4.66 1.29
C ALA A 14 11.73 3.96 1.68
N THR A 15 10.86 3.62 0.72
CA THR A 15 9.65 2.82 0.96
C THR A 15 9.99 1.51 1.66
N PHE A 16 10.98 0.74 1.18
CA PHE A 16 11.33 -0.55 1.80
C PHE A 16 11.94 -0.41 3.19
N VAL A 17 12.72 0.64 3.44
CA VAL A 17 13.26 0.93 4.77
C VAL A 17 12.12 1.21 5.75
N ILE A 18 11.12 2.02 5.35
CA ILE A 18 9.96 2.31 6.20
C ILE A 18 9.09 1.07 6.38
N THR A 19 8.87 0.24 5.34
CA THR A 19 8.16 -1.05 5.49
C THR A 19 8.86 -1.98 6.47
N ALA A 20 10.20 -2.08 6.39
CA ALA A 20 10.97 -2.89 7.34
C ALA A 20 10.88 -2.33 8.77
N TYR A 21 10.85 -1.00 8.91
CA TYR A 21 10.60 -0.34 10.19
C TYR A 21 9.21 -0.69 10.74
N PHE A 22 8.15 -0.62 9.92
CA PHE A 22 6.80 -1.01 10.33
C PHE A 22 6.75 -2.45 10.80
N ALA A 23 7.32 -3.39 10.03
CA ALA A 23 7.40 -4.79 10.43
C ALA A 23 8.11 -5.02 11.79
N ALA A 24 9.01 -4.11 12.19
CA ALA A 24 9.72 -4.20 13.47
C ALA A 24 8.93 -3.60 14.64
N ILE A 25 7.99 -2.68 14.40
CA ILE A 25 7.22 -2.00 15.44
C ILE A 25 5.73 -2.41 15.48
N SER A 26 5.25 -3.15 14.48
CA SER A 26 3.88 -3.67 14.43
C SER A 26 3.56 -4.53 15.65
N PRO A 27 2.41 -4.29 16.32
CA PRO A 27 1.93 -5.17 17.36
C PRO A 27 1.82 -6.60 16.81
N PRO A 28 2.38 -7.61 17.51
CA PRO A 28 2.40 -8.98 17.02
C PRO A 28 1.00 -9.62 16.99
N GLU A 29 0.08 -9.12 17.81
CA GLU A 29 -1.26 -9.66 17.98
C GLU A 29 -2.28 -8.51 18.13
N ALA A 30 -3.50 -8.78 17.66
CA ALA A 30 -4.68 -7.97 17.92
C ALA A 30 -5.20 -8.17 19.36
N ALA A 31 -6.18 -7.37 19.78
CA ALA A 31 -6.81 -7.50 21.10
C ALA A 31 -7.46 -8.87 21.33
N HIS A 32 -8.12 -9.40 20.30
CA HIS A 32 -8.77 -10.70 20.28
C HIS A 32 -8.48 -11.42 18.96
N PRO A 33 -8.73 -12.74 18.86
CA PRO A 33 -8.61 -13.45 17.60
C PRO A 33 -9.49 -12.84 16.50
N VAL A 34 -8.85 -12.24 15.49
CA VAL A 34 -9.53 -11.74 14.29
C VAL A 34 -9.94 -12.95 13.44
N PRO A 35 -11.17 -12.99 12.88
CA PRO A 35 -11.57 -14.08 12.01
C PRO A 35 -10.56 -14.31 10.86
N GLY A 36 -10.21 -15.58 10.62
CA GLY A 36 -9.32 -16.02 9.54
C GLY A 36 -7.83 -16.09 9.89
N ASP A 37 -7.00 -16.09 8.85
CA ASP A 37 -5.53 -16.20 8.96
C ASP A 37 -4.84 -14.83 8.93
N MET A 38 -5.54 -13.76 9.34
CA MET A 38 -5.04 -12.40 9.27
C MET A 38 -4.07 -12.13 10.41
N ARG A 39 -2.78 -12.13 10.09
CA ARG A 39 -1.69 -12.02 11.09
C ARG A 39 -1.21 -10.60 11.32
N ASP A 40 -1.43 -9.72 10.34
CA ASP A 40 -0.99 -8.33 10.43
C ASP A 40 -2.10 -7.49 11.06
N THR A 41 -1.86 -7.01 12.28
CA THR A 41 -2.80 -6.22 13.07
C THR A 41 -3.20 -4.92 12.36
N ILE A 42 -2.29 -4.30 11.61
CA ILE A 42 -2.57 -3.04 10.90
C ILE A 42 -3.49 -3.34 9.71
N VAL A 43 -3.15 -4.33 8.89
CA VAL A 43 -4.03 -4.76 7.80
C VAL A 43 -5.39 -5.21 8.34
N ALA A 44 -5.44 -5.86 9.51
CA ALA A 44 -6.70 -6.20 10.16
C ALA A 44 -7.53 -4.98 10.54
N PHE A 45 -6.88 -3.94 11.04
CA PHE A 45 -7.56 -2.71 11.39
C PHE A 45 -8.12 -2.00 10.16
N GLU A 46 -7.37 -1.96 9.06
CA GLU A 46 -7.83 -1.37 7.79
C GLU A 46 -9.09 -2.05 7.22
N MET A 47 -9.28 -3.34 7.52
CA MET A 47 -10.35 -4.19 6.96
C MET A 47 -11.60 -4.27 7.85
N VAL A 48 -11.66 -3.49 8.93
CA VAL A 48 -12.82 -3.43 9.82
C VAL A 48 -14.06 -2.91 9.07
N THR A 49 -15.18 -3.63 9.20
CA THR A 49 -16.47 -3.27 8.60
C THR A 49 -17.60 -3.11 9.60
N ASN A 50 -17.36 -3.41 10.88
CA ASN A 50 -18.34 -3.29 11.95
C ASN A 50 -17.65 -3.19 13.32
N GLU A 51 -18.41 -2.81 14.34
CA GLU A 51 -17.90 -2.59 15.71
C GLU A 51 -17.35 -3.85 16.38
N GLU A 52 -17.91 -5.02 16.08
CA GLU A 52 -17.41 -6.29 16.61
C GLU A 52 -15.99 -6.57 16.11
N GLN A 53 -15.74 -6.36 14.80
CA GLN A 53 -14.40 -6.47 14.23
C GLN A 53 -13.47 -5.40 14.78
N LEU A 54 -13.95 -4.17 14.97
CA LEU A 54 -13.16 -3.10 15.59
C LEU A 54 -12.68 -3.50 16.98
N ALA A 55 -13.61 -3.93 17.84
CA ALA A 55 -13.30 -4.40 19.18
C ALA A 55 -12.35 -5.61 19.16
N ALA A 56 -12.51 -6.53 18.21
CA ALA A 56 -11.60 -7.66 18.05
C ALA A 56 -10.16 -7.20 17.72
N VAL A 57 -9.99 -6.14 16.95
CA VAL A 57 -8.66 -5.65 16.55
C VAL A 57 -8.01 -4.79 17.63
N ILE A 58 -8.72 -3.78 18.15
CA ILE A 58 -8.14 -2.73 19.02
C ILE A 58 -8.62 -2.79 20.48
N GLY A 59 -9.49 -3.74 20.82
CA GLY A 59 -10.05 -3.94 22.15
C GLY A 59 -11.24 -3.02 22.43
N GLU A 60 -12.04 -3.36 23.44
CA GLU A 60 -13.28 -2.67 23.81
C GLU A 60 -13.02 -1.34 24.54
N SER A 61 -11.90 -1.22 25.25
CA SER A 61 -11.57 -0.08 26.12
C SER A 61 -10.13 0.36 25.93
N ARG A 62 -9.90 1.67 25.75
CA ARG A 62 -8.52 2.20 25.68
C ARG A 62 -7.77 2.04 27.01
N THR A 63 -8.46 1.99 28.14
CA THR A 63 -7.80 1.81 29.44
C THR A 63 -7.21 0.41 29.58
N GLU A 64 -7.90 -0.59 29.04
CA GLU A 64 -7.46 -1.99 29.08
C GLU A 64 -6.42 -2.29 27.99
N TYR A 65 -6.60 -1.74 26.80
CA TYR A 65 -5.76 -1.98 25.62
C TYR A 65 -4.87 -0.78 25.26
N ALA A 66 -4.40 -0.04 26.29
CA ALA A 66 -3.65 1.20 26.09
C ALA A 66 -2.38 1.00 25.26
N GLU A 67 -1.55 0.01 25.62
CA GLU A 67 -0.27 -0.26 24.95
C GLU A 67 -0.48 -0.67 23.48
N LEU A 68 -1.49 -1.50 23.20
CA LEU A 68 -1.84 -1.92 21.84
C LEU A 68 -2.27 -0.71 21.00
N ARG A 69 -3.20 0.09 21.52
CA ARG A 69 -3.71 1.27 20.80
C ARG A 69 -2.63 2.33 20.59
N GLU A 70 -1.74 2.54 21.56
CA GLU A 70 -0.59 3.45 21.41
C GLU A 70 0.38 2.97 20.31
N ALA A 71 0.63 1.65 20.22
CA ALA A 71 1.46 1.09 19.17
C ALA A 71 0.80 1.21 17.78
N ILE A 72 -0.51 0.96 17.67
CA ILE A 72 -1.28 1.19 16.43
C ILE A 72 -1.25 2.69 16.05
N ASP A 73 -1.49 3.59 17.00
CA ASP A 73 -1.43 5.05 16.80
C ASP A 73 -0.05 5.50 16.32
N LEU A 74 1.02 4.92 16.86
CA LEU A 74 2.39 5.21 16.44
C LEU A 74 2.60 4.86 14.96
N ILE A 75 2.12 3.69 14.53
CA ILE A 75 2.25 3.24 13.15
C ILE A 75 1.44 4.14 12.22
N ASN A 76 0.18 4.41 12.54
CA ASN A 76 -0.66 5.32 11.75
C ASN A 76 -0.06 6.73 11.66
N ARG A 77 0.58 7.23 12.72
CA ARG A 77 1.31 8.52 12.66
C ARG A 77 2.54 8.47 11.75
N ALA A 78 3.28 7.37 11.78
CA ALA A 78 4.41 7.16 10.89
C ALA A 78 3.96 6.94 9.43
N ASP A 79 2.73 6.45 9.24
CA ASP A 79 2.15 6.16 7.93
C ASP A 79 1.95 7.40 7.07
N PHE A 80 1.76 8.59 7.64
CA PHE A 80 1.76 9.86 6.88
C PHE A 80 3.06 10.07 6.08
N LEU A 81 4.21 9.69 6.64
CA LEU A 81 5.48 9.72 5.92
C LEU A 81 5.52 8.59 4.88
N TYR A 82 5.09 7.39 5.25
CA TYR A 82 5.08 6.23 4.37
C TYR A 82 4.24 6.46 3.12
N MET A 83 3.00 6.93 3.28
CA MET A 83 2.08 7.25 2.19
C MET A 83 2.64 8.28 1.23
N THR A 84 3.32 9.29 1.76
CA THR A 84 3.99 10.30 0.96
C THR A 84 5.12 9.67 0.14
N VAL A 85 5.98 8.87 0.78
CA VAL A 85 7.15 8.27 0.14
C VAL A 85 6.76 7.25 -0.92
N TYR A 86 5.83 6.32 -0.63
CA TYR A 86 5.42 5.34 -1.62
C TYR A 86 4.64 5.98 -2.77
N SER A 87 3.80 7.00 -2.50
CA SER A 87 3.05 7.69 -3.56
C SER A 87 4.00 8.42 -4.51
N LEU A 88 5.01 9.09 -3.97
CA LEU A 88 6.08 9.71 -4.77
C LEU A 88 6.88 8.66 -5.54
N PHE A 89 7.20 7.51 -4.93
CA PHE A 89 7.89 6.43 -5.61
C PHE A 89 7.14 5.97 -6.87
N ILE A 90 5.85 5.65 -6.74
CA ILE A 90 5.00 5.20 -7.84
C ILE A 90 4.87 6.30 -8.89
N ALA A 91 4.60 7.55 -8.49
CA ALA A 91 4.45 8.68 -9.40
C ALA A 91 5.74 8.95 -10.19
N VAL A 92 6.90 8.98 -9.53
CA VAL A 92 8.19 9.23 -10.19
C VAL A 92 8.56 8.08 -11.13
N PHE A 93 8.23 6.83 -10.78
CA PHE A 93 8.38 5.70 -11.70
C PHE A 93 7.60 5.91 -12.99
N PHE A 94 6.30 6.21 -12.91
CA PHE A 94 5.46 6.44 -14.09
C PHE A 94 5.87 7.68 -14.88
N TRP A 95 6.32 8.73 -14.20
CA TRP A 95 6.87 9.92 -14.87
C TRP A 95 8.18 9.64 -15.63
N ALA A 96 9.00 8.73 -15.11
CA ALA A 96 10.18 8.25 -15.82
C ALA A 96 9.81 7.42 -17.05
N VAL A 97 8.82 6.52 -16.93
CA VAL A 97 8.27 5.75 -18.07
C VAL A 97 7.73 6.68 -19.14
N ALA A 98 6.87 7.64 -18.77
CA ALA A 98 6.28 8.62 -19.69
C ALA A 98 7.36 9.38 -20.48
N GLY A 99 8.44 9.80 -19.80
CA GLY A 99 9.53 10.53 -20.42
C GLY A 99 10.40 9.71 -21.36
N VAL A 100 10.65 8.43 -21.06
CA VAL A 100 11.45 7.55 -21.93
C VAL A 100 10.67 7.14 -23.18
N ARG A 101 9.34 7.05 -23.08
CA ARG A 101 8.47 6.63 -24.19
C ARG A 101 7.91 7.76 -25.02
N ASP A 102 8.08 9.00 -24.56
CA ASP A 102 7.40 10.17 -25.11
C ASP A 102 5.87 9.97 -25.20
N ASP A 103 5.30 9.31 -24.19
CA ASP A 103 3.88 8.95 -24.14
C ASP A 103 3.29 9.41 -22.80
N ARG A 104 2.43 10.43 -22.87
CA ARG A 104 1.82 11.05 -21.70
C ARG A 104 0.73 10.20 -21.05
N SER A 105 0.24 9.14 -21.71
CA SER A 105 -0.77 8.25 -21.12
C SER A 105 -0.28 7.59 -19.82
N TRP A 106 1.05 7.39 -19.70
CA TRP A 106 1.68 6.85 -18.49
C TRP A 106 1.54 7.77 -17.26
N LEU A 107 1.20 9.05 -17.43
CA LEU A 107 0.88 9.94 -16.31
C LEU A 107 -0.41 9.53 -15.58
N ALA A 108 -1.25 8.66 -16.16
CA ALA A 108 -2.35 8.03 -15.45
C ALA A 108 -1.86 7.27 -14.20
N GLY A 109 -0.67 6.66 -14.26
CA GLY A 109 -0.05 6.03 -13.09
C GLY A 109 0.35 7.04 -12.00
N CYS A 110 0.72 8.27 -12.35
CA CYS A 110 0.94 9.35 -11.38
C CYS A 110 -0.36 9.77 -10.71
N ALA A 111 -1.45 9.86 -11.48
CA ALA A 111 -2.78 10.18 -10.94
C ALA A 111 -3.27 9.10 -9.97
N LEU A 112 -3.06 7.81 -10.30
CA LEU A 112 -3.37 6.70 -9.40
C LEU A 112 -2.53 6.73 -8.12
N ALA A 113 -1.24 7.09 -8.20
CA ALA A 113 -0.40 7.24 -7.03
C ALA A 113 -0.90 8.36 -6.11
N LEU A 114 -1.29 9.50 -6.68
CA LEU A 114 -1.89 10.60 -5.91
C LEU A 114 -3.23 10.20 -5.28
N LEU A 115 -4.09 9.51 -6.04
CA LEU A 115 -5.37 9.00 -5.53
C LEU A 115 -5.15 8.03 -4.36
N ALA A 116 -4.20 7.11 -4.48
CA ALA A 116 -3.84 6.18 -3.42
C ALA A 116 -3.40 6.94 -2.15
N GLY A 117 -2.44 7.86 -2.26
CA GLY A 117 -1.96 8.62 -1.11
C GLY A 117 -3.01 9.52 -0.47
N LEU A 118 -3.95 10.09 -1.24
CA LEU A 118 -5.06 10.87 -0.68
C LEU A 118 -6.12 10.00 0.00
N ALA A 119 -6.38 8.81 -0.53
CA ALA A 119 -7.28 7.85 0.09
C ALA A 119 -6.69 7.30 1.39
N ASP A 120 -5.39 6.99 1.38
CA ASP A 120 -4.61 6.58 2.56
C ASP A 120 -4.61 7.67 3.62
N LEU A 121 -4.37 8.93 3.23
CA LEU A 121 -4.45 10.07 4.16
C LEU A 121 -5.80 10.13 4.89
N ARG A 122 -6.91 9.94 4.17
CA ARG A 122 -8.25 9.92 4.77
C ARG A 122 -8.41 8.71 5.69
N GLU A 123 -8.01 7.54 5.24
CA GLU A 123 -8.08 6.31 6.00
C GLU A 123 -7.27 6.36 7.29
N THR A 124 -5.98 6.70 7.23
CA THR A 124 -5.10 6.81 8.41
C THR A 124 -5.63 7.81 9.43
N THR A 125 -6.26 8.90 8.96
CA THR A 125 -6.94 9.86 9.85
C THR A 125 -8.13 9.20 10.57
N VAL A 126 -8.96 8.45 9.84
CA VAL A 126 -10.09 7.71 10.42
C VAL A 126 -9.61 6.62 11.39
N LEU A 127 -8.54 5.90 11.06
CA LEU A 127 -7.94 4.89 11.95
C LEU A 127 -7.49 5.51 13.29
N LEU A 128 -6.83 6.67 13.25
CA LEU A 128 -6.43 7.41 14.46
C LEU A 128 -7.62 7.90 15.29
N GLU A 129 -8.72 8.26 14.64
CA GLU A 129 -9.96 8.65 15.33
C GLU A 129 -10.63 7.43 15.98
N LEU A 130 -10.66 6.28 15.27
CA LEU A 130 -11.24 5.03 15.77
C LEU A 130 -10.53 4.46 17.01
N THR A 131 -9.25 4.79 17.24
CA THR A 131 -8.55 4.38 18.46
C THR A 131 -8.89 5.23 19.69
N GLN A 132 -9.60 6.34 19.54
CA GLN A 132 -9.98 7.22 20.65
C GLN A 132 -11.21 6.69 21.40
N ASP A 133 -11.32 7.00 22.69
CA ASP A 133 -12.53 6.69 23.46
C ASP A 133 -13.70 7.58 23.00
N GLY A 134 -14.88 6.98 22.82
CA GLY A 134 -16.08 7.69 22.38
C GLY A 134 -16.10 8.06 20.89
N ALA A 135 -15.26 7.44 20.07
CA ALA A 135 -15.28 7.58 18.62
C ALA A 135 -16.67 7.22 18.04
N ASP A 136 -17.15 8.00 17.07
CA ASP A 136 -18.40 7.71 16.36
C ASP A 136 -18.18 6.63 15.30
N THR A 137 -18.22 5.37 15.74
CA THR A 137 -18.06 4.18 14.90
C THR A 137 -19.06 4.12 13.75
N GLY A 138 -20.26 4.70 13.92
CA GLY A 138 -21.32 4.71 12.91
C GLY A 138 -20.96 5.53 11.68
N GLU A 139 -20.25 6.65 11.84
CA GLU A 139 -19.75 7.46 10.74
C GLU A 139 -18.36 7.01 10.26
N LEU A 140 -17.49 6.64 11.20
CA LEU A 140 -16.08 6.37 10.93
C LEU A 140 -15.85 5.06 10.18
N ILE A 141 -16.56 3.98 10.53
CA ILE A 141 -16.36 2.68 9.85
C ILE A 141 -16.71 2.74 8.35
N PRO A 142 -17.84 3.33 7.91
CA PRO A 142 -18.10 3.51 6.49
C PRO A 142 -17.04 4.38 5.79
N ALA A 143 -16.53 5.42 6.46
CA ALA A 143 -15.47 6.27 5.92
C ALA A 143 -14.14 5.51 5.78
N LEU A 144 -13.82 4.64 6.75
CA LEU A 144 -12.68 3.73 6.71
C LEU A 144 -12.77 2.81 5.49
N VAL A 145 -13.89 2.08 5.36
CA VAL A 145 -14.13 1.14 4.26
C VAL A 145 -13.95 1.83 2.90
N LEU A 146 -14.49 3.03 2.73
CA LEU A 146 -14.32 3.80 1.49
C LEU A 146 -12.84 4.15 1.23
N GLY A 147 -12.15 4.70 2.24
CA GLY A 147 -10.72 5.08 2.13
C GLY A 147 -9.84 3.88 1.78
N THR A 148 -9.95 2.81 2.57
CA THR A 148 -9.24 1.54 2.40
C THR A 148 -9.40 1.02 0.97
N TRP A 149 -10.64 0.86 0.48
CA TRP A 149 -10.83 0.26 -0.84
C TRP A 149 -10.42 1.17 -2.00
N VAL A 150 -10.62 2.49 -1.90
CA VAL A 150 -10.11 3.42 -2.92
C VAL A 150 -8.58 3.36 -2.98
N LYS A 151 -7.89 3.34 -1.83
CA LYS A 151 -6.43 3.16 -1.72
C LYS A 151 -6.00 1.87 -2.41
N TRP A 152 -6.52 0.74 -1.95
CA TRP A 152 -6.09 -0.58 -2.42
C TRP A 152 -6.38 -0.81 -3.91
N PHE A 153 -7.52 -0.37 -4.44
CA PHE A 153 -7.78 -0.44 -5.89
C PHE A 153 -6.86 0.47 -6.70
N ALA A 154 -6.58 1.69 -6.23
CA ALA A 154 -5.64 2.59 -6.91
C ALA A 154 -4.24 1.96 -6.98
N LEU A 155 -3.77 1.36 -5.88
CA LEU A 155 -2.50 0.63 -5.82
C LEU A 155 -2.50 -0.62 -6.72
N GLY A 156 -3.57 -1.43 -6.70
CA GLY A 156 -3.70 -2.62 -7.54
C GLY A 156 -3.68 -2.30 -9.04
N ILE A 157 -4.38 -1.24 -9.46
CA ILE A 157 -4.37 -0.78 -10.86
C ILE A 157 -2.99 -0.21 -11.23
N ALA A 158 -2.38 0.59 -10.35
CA ALA A 158 -1.02 1.10 -10.56
C ALA A 158 0.00 -0.04 -10.69
N ALA A 159 -0.14 -1.10 -9.90
CA ALA A 159 0.71 -2.28 -9.96
C ALA A 159 0.56 -3.03 -11.30
N ALA A 160 -0.68 -3.21 -11.79
CA ALA A 160 -0.93 -3.79 -13.11
C ALA A 160 -0.33 -2.94 -14.23
N LEU A 161 -0.51 -1.61 -14.19
CA LEU A 161 0.08 -0.68 -15.16
C LEU A 161 1.62 -0.72 -15.11
N ALA A 162 2.23 -0.85 -13.94
CA ALA A 162 3.67 -1.00 -13.80
C ALA A 162 4.15 -2.29 -14.46
N GLY A 163 3.39 -3.39 -14.32
CA GLY A 163 3.65 -4.65 -15.03
C GLY A 163 3.62 -4.48 -16.56
N VAL A 164 2.60 -3.80 -17.10
CA VAL A 164 2.51 -3.47 -18.54
C VAL A 164 3.67 -2.57 -18.97
N ALA A 165 4.07 -1.62 -18.13
CA ALA A 165 5.24 -0.80 -18.38
C ALA A 165 6.51 -1.65 -18.46
N MET A 166 6.75 -2.58 -17.55
CA MET A 166 7.92 -3.45 -17.64
C MET A 166 7.88 -4.35 -18.88
N PHE A 167 6.70 -4.88 -19.24
CA PHE A 167 6.51 -5.77 -20.38
C PHE A 167 6.95 -5.20 -21.73
N THR A 168 6.77 -3.90 -21.91
CA THR A 168 7.05 -3.22 -23.18
C THR A 168 8.55 -2.94 -23.37
N THR A 169 9.37 -3.12 -22.34
CA THR A 169 10.82 -2.91 -22.38
C THR A 169 11.58 -4.18 -22.78
N LYS A 170 11.86 -4.32 -24.08
CA LYS A 170 12.44 -5.56 -24.66
C LYS A 170 13.82 -5.95 -24.13
N SER A 171 14.61 -4.99 -23.63
CA SER A 171 15.98 -5.21 -23.14
C SER A 171 16.08 -5.96 -21.80
N MET A 172 14.96 -6.24 -21.13
CA MET A 172 14.94 -6.86 -19.79
C MET A 172 14.02 -8.10 -19.74
N PRO A 173 14.30 -9.18 -20.50
CA PRO A 173 13.34 -10.27 -20.76
C PRO A 173 12.73 -10.91 -19.51
N VAL A 174 13.52 -11.11 -18.46
CA VAL A 174 13.04 -11.69 -17.19
C VAL A 174 12.08 -10.74 -16.46
N LEU A 175 12.45 -9.46 -16.32
CA LEU A 175 11.62 -8.46 -15.64
C LEU A 175 10.30 -8.20 -16.35
N ARG A 176 10.26 -8.38 -17.69
CA ARG A 176 9.03 -8.24 -18.46
C ARG A 176 7.95 -9.21 -17.99
N TRP A 177 8.29 -10.49 -17.90
CA TRP A 177 7.35 -11.54 -17.52
C TRP A 177 7.05 -11.51 -16.03
N LEU A 178 8.05 -11.30 -15.18
CA LEU A 178 7.84 -11.13 -13.74
C LEU A 178 6.95 -9.92 -13.45
N GLY A 179 7.17 -8.80 -14.14
CA GLY A 179 6.37 -7.58 -13.97
C GLY A 179 4.91 -7.79 -14.31
N VAL A 180 4.61 -8.43 -15.45
CA VAL A 180 3.21 -8.73 -15.83
C VAL A 180 2.58 -9.72 -14.86
N ALA A 181 3.28 -10.81 -14.52
CA ALA A 181 2.75 -11.81 -13.62
C ALA A 181 2.45 -11.22 -12.23
N ALA A 182 3.39 -10.46 -11.67
CA ALA A 182 3.21 -9.81 -10.38
C ALA A 182 2.13 -8.70 -10.43
N GLY A 183 2.11 -7.88 -11.48
CA GLY A 183 1.09 -6.83 -11.65
C GLY A 183 -0.32 -7.39 -11.79
N ALA A 184 -0.49 -8.45 -12.60
CA ALA A 184 -1.77 -9.14 -12.75
C ALA A 184 -2.19 -9.85 -11.44
N ALA A 185 -1.24 -10.47 -10.74
CA ALA A 185 -1.50 -11.10 -9.45
C ALA A 185 -1.92 -10.06 -8.41
N ALA A 186 -1.23 -8.92 -8.30
CA ALA A 186 -1.56 -7.85 -7.37
C ALA A 186 -2.99 -7.33 -7.57
N LEU A 187 -3.38 -7.03 -8.81
CA LEU A 187 -4.75 -6.59 -9.12
C LEU A 187 -5.78 -7.70 -8.85
N THR A 188 -5.49 -8.94 -9.23
CA THR A 188 -6.38 -10.08 -8.96
C THR A 188 -6.61 -10.29 -7.47
N LEU A 189 -5.53 -10.20 -6.67
CA LEU A 189 -5.60 -10.33 -5.22
C LEU A 189 -6.31 -9.14 -4.57
N THR A 190 -6.20 -7.94 -5.14
CA THR A 190 -6.97 -6.76 -4.71
C THR A 190 -8.46 -6.99 -4.90
N VAL A 191 -8.86 -7.46 -6.08
CA VAL A 191 -10.26 -7.81 -6.37
C VAL A 191 -10.74 -8.94 -5.46
N ALA A 192 -9.92 -9.97 -5.26
CA ALA A 192 -10.26 -11.07 -4.36
C ALA A 192 -10.43 -10.59 -2.92
N ALA A 193 -9.54 -9.74 -2.41
CA ALA A 193 -9.62 -9.16 -1.07
C ALA A 193 -10.91 -8.37 -0.87
N TYR A 194 -11.39 -7.64 -1.90
CA TYR A 194 -12.66 -6.91 -1.81
C TYR A 194 -13.85 -7.82 -1.49
N PHE A 195 -13.93 -8.99 -2.13
CA PHE A 195 -15.02 -9.95 -1.91
C PHE A 195 -14.78 -10.90 -0.74
N TYR A 196 -13.52 -11.09 -0.35
CA TYR A 196 -13.09 -12.07 0.65
C TYR A 196 -12.10 -11.42 1.62
N GLN A 197 -12.62 -10.44 2.36
CA GLN A 197 -11.86 -9.51 3.23
C GLN A 197 -11.13 -10.20 4.38
N VAL A 198 -11.42 -11.46 4.67
CA VAL A 198 -10.74 -12.24 5.71
C VAL A 198 -9.52 -13.01 5.17
N ALA A 199 -9.58 -13.48 3.93
CA ALA A 199 -8.61 -14.45 3.41
C ALA A 199 -7.48 -13.81 2.59
N PHE A 200 -7.79 -12.74 1.85
CA PHE A 200 -6.89 -12.22 0.82
C PHE A 200 -6.16 -10.89 1.10
N PRO A 201 -6.50 -10.04 2.09
CA PRO A 201 -5.82 -8.75 2.23
C PRO A 201 -4.29 -8.83 2.38
N GLN A 202 -3.79 -9.78 3.16
CA GLN A 202 -2.34 -9.98 3.33
C GLN A 202 -1.63 -10.39 2.02
N PHE A 203 -2.31 -11.19 1.19
CA PHE A 203 -1.78 -11.56 -0.12
C PHE A 203 -1.85 -10.40 -1.12
N MET A 204 -2.89 -9.57 -1.04
CA MET A 204 -2.98 -8.31 -1.80
C MET A 204 -1.82 -7.38 -1.45
N ALA A 205 -1.58 -7.12 -0.16
CA ALA A 205 -0.47 -6.28 0.30
C ALA A 205 0.88 -6.83 -0.19
N LEU A 206 1.11 -8.14 -0.06
CA LEU A 206 2.31 -8.81 -0.57
C LEU A 206 2.45 -8.67 -2.09
N GLY A 207 1.36 -8.85 -2.84
CA GLY A 207 1.35 -8.71 -4.30
C GLY A 207 1.77 -7.31 -4.75
N ILE A 208 1.24 -6.27 -4.10
CA ILE A 208 1.61 -4.87 -4.37
C ILE A 208 3.08 -4.62 -4.00
N PHE A 209 3.52 -5.10 -2.83
CA PHE A 209 4.91 -5.00 -2.39
C PHE A 209 5.90 -5.64 -3.38
N LEU A 210 5.57 -6.81 -3.92
CA LEU A 210 6.39 -7.48 -4.94
C LEU A 210 6.52 -6.64 -6.22
N VAL A 211 5.45 -5.96 -6.64
CA VAL A 211 5.52 -5.08 -7.81
C VAL A 211 6.38 -3.85 -7.53
N TRP A 212 6.31 -3.27 -6.33
CA TRP A 212 7.21 -2.20 -5.91
C TRP A 212 8.68 -2.64 -5.96
N LEU A 213 8.99 -3.85 -5.49
CA LEU A 213 10.33 -4.41 -5.59
C LEU A 213 10.80 -4.50 -7.05
N LEU A 214 9.94 -4.99 -7.94
CA LEU A 214 10.25 -5.05 -9.37
C LEU A 214 10.42 -3.66 -9.99
N GLN A 215 9.64 -2.65 -9.56
CA GLN A 215 9.80 -1.27 -10.00
C GLN A 215 11.16 -0.69 -9.59
N ALA A 216 11.61 -0.94 -8.36
CA ALA A 216 12.92 -0.51 -7.89
C ALA A 216 14.06 -1.19 -8.68
N VAL A 217 13.97 -2.50 -8.89
CA VAL A 217 14.93 -3.26 -9.72
C VAL A 217 14.93 -2.74 -11.16
N TYR A 218 13.76 -2.48 -11.73
CA TYR A 218 13.62 -1.91 -13.06
C TYR A 218 14.27 -0.52 -13.14
N ALA A 219 14.00 0.36 -12.17
CA ALA A 219 14.58 1.70 -12.10
C ALA A 219 16.11 1.66 -12.01
N PHE A 220 16.66 0.75 -11.19
CA PHE A 220 18.11 0.53 -11.11
C PHE A 220 18.71 0.12 -12.46
N ARG A 221 18.10 -0.85 -13.16
CA ARG A 221 18.59 -1.28 -14.48
C ARG A 221 18.46 -0.17 -15.52
N ALA A 222 17.33 0.52 -15.57
CA ALA A 222 17.08 1.62 -16.49
C ALA A 222 18.06 2.79 -16.29
N MET A 223 18.39 3.11 -15.04
CA MET A 223 19.41 4.12 -14.69
C MET A 223 20.80 3.77 -15.26
N ARG A 224 21.17 2.49 -15.23
CA ARG A 224 22.48 2.03 -15.72
C ARG A 224 22.57 2.04 -17.25
N THR A 225 21.47 1.79 -17.93
CA THR A 225 21.42 1.77 -19.40
C THR A 225 21.11 3.13 -20.03
N ALA A 226 20.62 4.09 -19.23
CA ALA A 226 20.37 5.47 -19.67
C ALA A 226 21.62 6.38 -19.58
N ALA A 227 22.80 5.78 -19.38
CA ALA A 227 24.10 6.41 -19.53
C ALA A 227 24.63 6.11 -20.93
#